data_AF-A0A7X3KQ33-F1
#
_entry.id   AF-A0A7X3KQ33-F1
#
_cell.length_a   1.000
_cell.length_b   1.000
_cell.length_c   1.000
_cell.angle_alpha   90.00
_cell.angle_beta   90.00
_cell.angle_gamma   90.00
#
_symmetry.space_group_name_H-M   'P 1'
#
loop_
_entity.id
_entity.type
_entity.pdbx_description
1 polymer ?
#
loop_
_entity_poly.entity_id
_entity_poly.type
_entity_poly.pdbx_seq_one_letter_code
_entity_poly.pdbx_strand_id
1 'polypeptide(L)' 'MDTRESKTREEEKQHLMNERYPQDDEEIESHHQPEAQESPKGMHKLIPIVIVIVGILLVGLLLFSGVTD' A
#
# COMPACT_ATOMS: atom_id res chain seq x y z
N MET A 1 21.46 39.61 9.91
CA MET A 1 20.54 39.19 8.83
C MET A 1 19.24 39.92 9.06
N ASP A 2 18.93 40.93 8.24
CA ASP A 2 17.69 41.70 8.33
C ASP A 2 16.52 40.88 7.78
N THR A 3 15.59 40.46 8.63
CA THR A 3 14.38 39.70 8.25
C THR A 3 13.20 40.62 7.89
N ARG A 4 13.49 41.89 7.58
CA ARG A 4 12.48 42.95 7.44
C ARG A 4 12.09 43.27 5.98
N GLU A 5 12.66 42.57 5.01
CA GLU A 5 12.14 42.50 3.64
C GLU A 5 11.33 41.21 3.49
N SER A 6 10.12 41.24 4.04
CA SER A 6 9.12 40.20 3.76
C SER A 6 8.82 40.28 2.27
N LYS A 7 9.26 39.24 1.55
CA LYS A 7 8.99 39.00 0.14
C LYS A 7 7.56 39.42 -0.20
N THR A 8 7.41 40.21 -1.26
CA THR A 8 6.09 40.69 -1.70
C THR A 8 5.16 39.49 -1.93
N ARG A 9 3.84 39.67 -1.71
CA ARG A 9 2.84 38.57 -1.87
C ARG A 9 2.96 37.80 -3.18
N GLU A 10 3.46 38.46 -4.23
CA GLU A 10 3.67 37.88 -5.54
C GLU A 10 4.87 36.92 -5.57
N GLU A 11 5.94 37.24 -4.84
CA GLU A 11 7.11 36.39 -4.66
C GLU A 11 6.80 35.18 -3.78
N GLU A 12 6.03 35.36 -2.69
CA GLU A 12 5.55 34.25 -1.85
C GLU A 12 4.67 33.27 -2.66
N LYS A 13 3.79 33.79 -3.53
CA LYS A 13 2.98 32.97 -4.42
C LYS A 13 3.83 32.21 -5.44
N GLN A 14 4.87 32.83 -6.00
CA GLN A 14 5.80 32.14 -6.90
C GLN A 14 6.60 31.05 -6.17
N HIS A 15 7.03 31.31 -4.93
CA HIS A 15 7.66 30.29 -4.09
C HIS A 15 6.74 29.10 -3.85
N LEU A 16 5.48 29.35 -3.47
CA LEU A 16 4.47 28.32 -3.27
C LEU A 16 4.16 27.53 -4.55
N MET A 17 4.17 28.18 -5.72
CA MET A 17 3.94 27.51 -7.00
C MET A 17 5.13 26.66 -7.42
N ASN A 18 6.36 27.16 -7.24
CA ASN A 18 7.59 26.43 -7.51
C ASN A 18 7.81 25.25 -6.53
N GLU A 19 7.31 25.36 -5.30
CA GLU A 19 7.36 24.28 -4.31
C GLU A 19 6.25 23.24 -4.53
N ARG A 20 5.06 23.67 -4.97
CA ARG A 20 3.93 22.77 -5.26
C ARG A 20 4.12 21.98 -6.55
N TYR A 21 4.74 22.60 -7.54
CA TYR A 21 5.09 22.00 -8.81
C TYR A 21 6.59 22.22 -9.01
N PRO A 22 7.45 21.39 -8.37
CA PRO A 22 8.84 21.34 -8.79
C PRO A 22 8.86 21.11 -10.30
N GLN A 23 9.78 21.77 -11.01
CA GLN A 23 9.93 21.59 -12.46
C GLN A 23 9.90 20.10 -12.76
N ASP A 24 9.17 19.71 -13.82
CA ASP A 24 9.07 18.33 -14.27
C ASP A 24 10.48 17.82 -14.59
N ASP A 25 11.16 17.31 -13.57
CA ASP A 25 12.41 16.62 -13.67
C ASP A 25 12.07 15.35 -14.46
N GLU A 26 12.44 15.31 -15.74
CA GLU A 26 12.19 14.20 -16.67
C GLU A 26 12.80 12.85 -16.23
N GLU A 27 13.25 12.74 -14.98
CA GLU A 27 13.81 11.56 -14.37
C GLU A 27 13.59 11.64 -12.85
N ILE A 28 12.32 11.60 -12.41
CA ILE A 28 12.03 11.26 -11.01
C ILE A 28 12.48 9.81 -10.83
N GLU A 29 13.74 9.62 -10.46
CA GLU A 29 14.27 8.32 -10.04
C GLU A 29 13.30 7.81 -8.97
N SER A 30 12.54 6.76 -9.31
CA SER A 30 11.48 6.28 -8.45
C SER A 30 12.12 5.96 -7.11
N HIS A 31 11.90 6.82 -6.11
CA HIS A 31 12.41 6.61 -4.77
C HIS A 31 11.89 5.24 -4.35
N HIS A 32 12.76 4.24 -4.40
CA HIS A 32 12.45 2.85 -4.14
C HIS A 32 12.11 2.76 -2.65
N GLN A 33 10.88 3.08 -2.29
CA GLN A 33 10.40 3.01 -0.92
C GLN A 33 10.48 1.53 -0.51
N PRO A 34 11.37 1.17 0.42
CA PRO A 34 11.56 -0.23 0.79
C PRO A 34 10.28 -0.81 1.41
N GLU A 35 9.47 0.03 2.05
CA GLU A 35 8.17 -0.33 2.63
C GLU A 35 7.11 -0.67 1.56
N ALA A 36 7.12 -0.01 0.39
CA ALA A 36 6.22 -0.34 -0.73
C ALA A 36 6.64 -1.63 -1.47
N GLN A 37 7.90 -2.07 -1.29
CA GLN A 37 8.44 -3.29 -1.87
C GLN A 37 8.29 -4.51 -0.97
N GLU A 38 7.84 -4.33 0.29
CA GLU A 38 7.61 -5.45 1.18
C GLU A 38 6.36 -6.23 0.72
N SER A 39 6.60 -7.31 -0.01
CA SER A 39 5.55 -8.26 -0.34
C SER A 39 4.94 -8.79 0.96
N PRO A 40 3.60 -8.81 1.12
CA PRO A 40 2.97 -9.23 2.36
C PRO A 40 3.41 -10.66 2.67
N LYS A 41 4.27 -10.86 3.67
CA LYS A 41 4.92 -12.16 3.87
C LYS A 41 3.97 -13.17 4.54
N GLY A 42 3.84 -14.33 3.90
CA GLY A 42 3.41 -15.61 4.50
C GLY A 42 1.92 -15.79 4.85
N MET A 43 1.29 -14.82 5.50
CA MET A 43 -0.01 -15.03 6.14
C MET A 43 -1.18 -15.13 5.15
N HIS A 44 -1.08 -14.43 4.01
CA HIS A 44 -2.03 -14.54 2.90
C HIS A 44 -2.07 -15.95 2.28
N LYS A 45 -0.98 -16.74 2.39
CA LYS A 45 -0.94 -18.12 1.90
C LYS A 45 -1.68 -19.10 2.81
N LEU A 46 -1.94 -18.74 4.06
CA LEU A 46 -2.67 -19.59 4.99
C LEU A 46 -4.17 -19.61 4.70
N ILE A 47 -4.73 -18.50 4.22
CA ILE A 47 -6.16 -18.38 3.89
C ILE A 47 -6.64 -19.48 2.93
N PRO A 48 -6.01 -19.70 1.75
CA PRO A 48 -6.44 -20.77 0.84
C PRO A 48 -6.25 -22.17 1.45
N ILE A 49 -5.20 -22.38 2.25
CA ILE A 49 -4.95 -23.67 2.91
C ILE A 49 -6.08 -24.02 3.87
N VAL A 50 -6.49 -23.05 4.71
CA VAL A 50 -7.58 -23.24 5.67
C VAL A 50 -8.89 -23.54 4.96
N ILE A 51 -9.19 -22.84 3.85
CA ILE A 51 -10.42 -23.08 3.06
C ILE A 51 -10.47 -24.53 2.55
N VAL A 52 -9.35 -25.05 2.03
CA VAL A 52 -9.27 -26.44 1.55
C VAL A 52 -9.50 -27.43 2.69
N ILE A 53 -8.87 -27.22 3.83
CA ILE A 53 -9.02 -28.10 5.00
C ILE A 53 -10.47 -28.13 5.48
N VAL A 54 -11.10 -26.96 5.64
CA VAL A 54 -12.50 -26.86 6.06
C VAL A 54 -13.42 -27.54 5.06
N GLY A 55 -13.19 -27.35 3.75
CA GLY A 55 -13.95 -28.03 2.70
C GLY A 55 -13.88 -29.55 2.81
N ILE A 56 -12.68 -30.11 3.01
CA ILE A 56 -12.50 -31.57 3.18
C ILE A 56 -13.20 -32.07 4.43
N LEU A 57 -13.11 -31.35 5.55
CA LEU A 57 -13.77 -31.73 6.80
C LEU A 57 -15.29 -31.74 6.67
N LEU A 58 -15.87 -30.75 6.01
CA LEU A 58 -17.32 -30.68 5.78
C LEU A 58 -17.81 -31.81 4.88
N VAL A 59 -17.09 -32.09 3.78
CA VAL A 59 -17.42 -33.22 2.89
C VAL A 59 -17.27 -34.54 3.64
N GLY A 60 -16.19 -34.72 4.40
CA GLY A 60 -15.98 -35.91 5.21
C GLY A 60 -17.08 -36.12 6.24
N LEU A 61 -17.48 -35.07 6.95
CA LEU A 61 -18.57 -35.12 7.94
C LEU A 61 -19.91 -35.46 7.28
N LEU A 62 -20.25 -34.82 6.16
CA LEU A 62 -21.48 -35.11 5.41
C LEU A 62 -21.52 -36.56 4.92
N LEU A 63 -20.40 -37.06 4.38
CA LEU A 63 -20.31 -38.44 3.92
C LEU A 63 -20.42 -39.41 5.09
N PHE A 64 -19.69 -39.20 6.19
CA PHE A 64 -19.77 -40.07 7.37
C PHE A 64 -21.15 -40.03 8.02
N SER A 65 -21.74 -38.85 8.20
CA SER A 65 -23.06 -38.68 8.81
C SER A 65 -24.19 -39.22 7.94
N GLY A 66 -24.06 -39.14 6.62
CA GLY A 66 -25.05 -39.67 5.67
C GLY A 66 -24.90 -41.17 5.37
N VAL A 67 -23.76 -41.78 5.69
CA VAL A 67 -23.54 -43.24 5.59
C VAL A 67 -24.00 -43.99 6.84
N THR A 68 -24.11 -43.30 7.98
CA THR A 68 -24.52 -43.90 9.26
C THR A 68 -26.03 -43.96 9.50
N ASP A 69 -26.85 -43.46 8.58
CA ASP A 69 -28.31 -43.61 8.55
C ASP A 69 -28.74 -44.78 7.64
#